data_AF-A0A9W8BXE8-F1
#
_entry.id   AF-A0A9W8BXE8-F1
#
_cell.length_a   1.000
_cell.length_b   1.000
_cell.length_c   1.000
_cell.angle_alpha   90.00
_cell.angle_beta   90.00
_cell.angle_gamma   90.00
#
_symmetry.space_group_name_H-M   'P 1'
#
loop_
_entity.id
_entity.type
_entity.pdbx_description
1 polymer ?
#
loop_
_entity_poly.entity_id
_entity_poly.type
_entity_poly.pdbx_seq_one_letter_code
_entity_poly.pdbx_strand_id
1 'polypeptide(L)'
;MSEIHTLTGQLQIVPALVGGFLFIAGLCSMVIKERLYLSETLLATVFGIIVGPRALNWMDPTTWSSNPLQLTQEFSRYALAIEVMIAGICLPQKYVVREWKSLGVLLLPIMTTMWLVTSAVIKFVFQVPFLHALAIGACAAPTDPVLANAVLKGMFAESHVPLRLRNILIAESGANDGLGFPFLYFAIYLIRFNAGHAMGAWMYATWAYQILMSVCIGTLVGYIARIALQYSERFRWVDRESFLSSSVTLTLLLVGICTILGTDDILCCFVAGNSLSWNDWFRIEIEDKGLQETLNAMLSVAFFIYFGAVIPWSEYSEANMLHPWRIVVLIVLVMVLRRLPAMVVLYKFIPAVRTWYDVLFAGWFGPIGVSAVFYAVETVKQLDEHNVSAGQVQKTVFPIVSALVFGSVLVHGVSIPLVLMGKHVGTTMARTQSNELPFRIWSRRPKADSDNECDKQTADDSPNLEIAHTQT
;
A
#
# COMPACT_ATOMS: atom_id res chain seq x y z
N MET A 1 39.91 -4.18 -12.92
CA MET A 1 40.20 -5.15 -11.84
C MET A 1 39.83 -4.58 -10.47
N SER A 2 40.11 -3.30 -10.17
CA SER A 2 39.63 -2.61 -8.94
C SER A 2 38.11 -2.45 -8.89
N GLU A 3 37.45 -2.11 -10.00
CA GLU A 3 35.97 -2.02 -10.08
C GLU A 3 35.27 -3.36 -9.82
N ILE A 4 35.88 -4.48 -10.20
CA ILE A 4 35.33 -5.82 -9.98
C ILE A 4 35.39 -6.17 -8.49
N HIS A 5 36.43 -5.74 -7.78
CA HIS A 5 36.55 -5.93 -6.31
C HIS A 5 35.57 -5.05 -5.52
N THR A 6 35.29 -3.82 -5.98
CA THR A 6 34.26 -2.97 -5.35
C THR A 6 32.84 -3.47 -5.63
N LEU A 7 32.56 -3.95 -6.84
CA LEU A 7 31.26 -4.55 -7.18
C LEU A 7 31.01 -5.83 -6.37
N THR A 8 32.02 -6.70 -6.26
CA THR A 8 31.92 -7.95 -5.48
C THR A 8 31.78 -7.68 -3.98
N GLY A 9 32.40 -6.63 -3.45
CA GLY A 9 32.18 -6.18 -2.06
C GLY A 9 30.73 -5.73 -1.82
N GLN A 10 30.18 -4.87 -2.68
CA GLN A 10 28.78 -4.44 -2.55
C GLN A 10 27.77 -5.60 -2.73
N LEU A 11 28.07 -6.55 -3.63
CA LEU A 11 27.23 -7.74 -3.85
C LEU A 11 27.10 -8.63 -2.60
N GLN A 12 28.09 -8.60 -1.70
CA GLN A 12 28.07 -9.35 -0.43
C GLN A 12 27.44 -8.54 0.71
N ILE A 13 27.66 -7.22 0.71
CA ILE A 13 27.14 -6.32 1.74
C ILE A 13 25.61 -6.22 1.67
N VAL A 14 25.04 -6.16 0.48
CA VAL A 14 23.59 -5.97 0.30
C VAL A 14 22.77 -7.11 0.93
N PRO A 15 23.03 -8.40 0.63
CA PRO A 15 22.34 -9.50 1.29
C PRO A 15 22.56 -9.52 2.81
N ALA A 16 23.76 -9.15 3.28
CA ALA A 16 24.05 -9.08 4.71
C ALA A 16 23.21 -8.00 5.42
N LEU A 17 23.08 -6.82 4.82
CA LEU A 17 22.28 -5.71 5.37
C LEU A 17 20.79 -6.00 5.30
N VAL A 18 20.27 -6.41 4.14
CA VAL A 18 18.85 -6.71 3.96
C VAL A 18 18.44 -7.92 4.78
N GLY A 19 19.22 -9.01 4.72
CA GLY A 19 18.97 -10.22 5.50
C GLY A 19 19.12 -9.99 7.01
N GLY A 20 20.13 -9.24 7.43
CA GLY A 20 20.31 -8.85 8.83
C GLY A 20 19.16 -8.00 9.36
N PHE A 21 18.70 -7.02 8.58
CA PHE A 21 17.52 -6.23 8.93
C PHE A 21 16.27 -7.10 9.03
N LEU A 22 15.98 -7.93 8.02
CA LEU A 22 14.82 -8.83 8.02
C LEU A 22 14.84 -9.79 9.22
N PHE A 23 16.01 -10.34 9.55
CA PHE A 23 16.17 -11.24 10.68
C PHE A 23 15.88 -10.52 12.02
N ILE A 24 16.49 -9.35 12.24
CA ILE A 24 16.29 -8.55 13.46
C ILE A 24 14.85 -8.04 13.56
N ALA A 25 14.30 -7.50 12.47
CA ALA A 25 12.92 -7.03 12.42
C ALA A 25 11.93 -8.17 12.68
N GLY A 26 12.20 -9.38 12.17
CA GLY A 26 11.44 -10.59 12.44
C GLY A 26 11.46 -10.97 13.92
N LEU A 27 12.65 -10.99 14.55
CA LEU A 27 12.82 -11.28 15.97
C LEU A 27 12.06 -10.30 16.87
N CYS A 28 12.00 -9.03 16.47
CA CYS A 28 11.33 -7.96 17.21
C CYS A 28 9.91 -7.66 16.70
N SER A 29 9.36 -8.48 15.80
CA SER A 29 8.15 -8.15 15.03
C SER A 29 6.92 -7.90 15.93
N MET A 30 6.72 -8.70 16.98
CA MET A 30 5.63 -8.48 17.94
C MET A 30 5.77 -7.14 18.67
N VAL A 31 6.98 -6.76 19.07
CA VAL A 31 7.21 -5.46 19.74
C VAL A 31 6.93 -4.31 18.76
N ILE A 32 7.43 -4.42 17.52
CA ILE A 32 7.26 -3.40 16.49
C ILE A 32 5.78 -3.23 16.12
N LYS A 33 5.07 -4.33 15.84
CA LYS A 33 3.68 -4.30 15.35
C LYS A 33 2.67 -4.08 16.46
N GLU A 34 2.81 -4.76 17.60
CA GLU A 34 1.77 -4.77 18.63
C GLU A 34 2.00 -3.74 19.73
N ARG A 35 3.25 -3.34 20.00
CA ARG A 35 3.53 -2.30 21.01
C ARG A 35 3.80 -0.94 20.41
N LEU A 36 4.66 -0.87 19.39
CA LEU A 36 5.05 0.39 18.77
C LEU A 36 4.07 0.81 17.67
N TYR A 37 3.30 -0.11 17.10
CA TYR A 37 2.40 0.10 15.96
C TYR A 37 3.08 0.78 14.75
N LEU A 38 4.40 0.57 14.60
CA LEU A 38 5.18 1.17 13.52
C LEU A 38 5.11 0.30 12.26
N SER A 39 5.03 0.94 11.10
CA SER A 39 5.12 0.24 9.83
C SER A 39 6.53 -0.32 9.58
N GLU A 40 6.61 -1.58 9.13
CA GLU A 40 7.88 -2.20 8.70
C GLU A 40 8.52 -1.41 7.53
N THR A 41 7.71 -0.86 6.63
CA THR A 41 8.17 -0.03 5.50
C THR A 41 8.84 1.27 5.95
N LEU A 42 8.36 1.86 7.06
CA LEU A 42 8.97 3.05 7.66
C LEU A 42 10.34 2.72 8.22
N LEU A 43 10.45 1.64 9.01
CA LEU A 43 11.73 1.18 9.55
C LEU A 43 12.71 0.80 8.45
N ALA A 44 12.23 0.11 7.42
CA ALA A 44 13.01 -0.28 6.24
C ALA A 44 13.56 0.95 5.50
N THR A 45 12.73 1.97 5.28
CA THR A 45 13.14 3.21 4.60
C THR A 45 14.17 3.97 5.42
N VAL A 46 13.96 4.12 6.73
CA VAL A 46 14.93 4.77 7.64
C VAL A 46 16.26 4.01 7.66
N PHE A 47 16.21 2.68 7.75
CA PHE A 47 17.40 1.85 7.68
C PHE A 47 18.14 2.04 6.36
N GLY A 48 17.41 2.04 5.23
CA GLY A 48 17.94 2.34 3.90
C GLY A 48 18.66 3.68 3.81
N ILE A 49 18.10 4.73 4.41
CA ILE A 49 18.73 6.06 4.46
C ILE A 49 20.04 6.03 5.27
N ILE A 50 20.07 5.29 6.38
CA ILE A 50 21.24 5.17 7.26
C ILE A 50 22.37 4.41 6.57
N VAL A 51 22.08 3.25 5.96
CA VAL A 51 23.10 2.44 5.26
C VAL A 51 23.47 3.00 3.89
N GLY A 52 22.60 3.85 3.34
CA GLY A 52 22.74 4.50 2.04
C GLY A 52 23.90 5.50 1.94
N PRO A 53 24.12 6.07 0.75
CA PRO A 53 25.26 6.93 0.46
C PRO A 53 25.31 8.22 1.28
N ARG A 54 24.18 8.64 1.87
CA ARG A 54 24.09 9.88 2.63
C ARG A 54 24.68 9.81 4.03
N ALA A 55 24.67 8.63 4.66
CA ALA A 55 25.08 8.45 6.05
C ALA A 55 26.31 7.53 6.15
N LEU A 56 26.11 6.21 6.10
CA LEU A 56 27.21 5.24 6.24
C LEU A 56 27.89 4.89 4.91
N ASN A 57 27.20 5.10 3.79
CA ASN A 57 27.68 4.75 2.44
C ASN A 57 28.13 3.28 2.31
N TRP A 58 27.42 2.37 2.97
CA TRP A 58 27.66 0.93 2.89
C TRP A 58 26.96 0.29 1.68
N MET A 59 25.84 0.88 1.27
CA MET A 59 25.03 0.45 0.13
C MET A 59 24.75 1.66 -0.76
N ASP A 60 25.29 1.68 -1.98
CA ASP A 60 24.98 2.72 -2.96
C ASP A 60 24.41 2.11 -4.24
N PRO A 61 23.07 2.01 -4.36
CA PRO A 61 22.46 1.41 -5.54
C PRO A 61 22.66 2.23 -6.82
N THR A 62 23.06 3.50 -6.69
CA THR A 62 23.32 4.37 -7.85
C THR A 62 24.60 3.98 -8.61
N THR A 63 25.47 3.18 -7.99
CA THR A 63 26.71 2.68 -8.63
C THR A 63 26.59 1.26 -9.19
N TRP A 64 25.46 0.56 -8.99
CA TRP A 64 25.34 -0.86 -9.37
C TRP A 64 25.12 -1.10 -10.85
N SER A 65 24.62 -0.08 -11.55
CA SER A 65 24.29 -0.15 -12.97
C SER A 65 24.75 1.12 -13.65
N SER A 66 25.12 1.02 -14.93
CA SER A 66 25.35 2.19 -15.79
C SER A 66 24.07 3.03 -15.95
N ASN A 67 22.89 2.41 -15.77
CA ASN A 67 21.60 3.09 -15.73
C ASN A 67 20.86 2.75 -14.43
N PRO A 68 21.06 3.53 -13.36
CA PRO A 68 20.43 3.30 -12.05
C PRO A 68 18.90 3.44 -12.05
N LEU A 69 18.37 4.33 -12.90
CA LEU A 69 16.92 4.49 -13.05
C LEU A 69 16.30 3.23 -13.63
N GLN A 70 16.92 2.62 -14.65
CA GLN A 70 16.43 1.36 -15.19
C GLN A 70 16.41 0.23 -14.14
N LEU A 71 17.44 0.15 -13.29
CA LEU A 71 17.44 -0.80 -12.17
C LEU A 71 16.28 -0.54 -11.19
N THR A 72 16.04 0.74 -10.87
CA THR A 72 14.92 1.16 -10.01
C THR A 72 13.57 0.78 -10.63
N GLN A 73 13.43 0.95 -11.95
CA GLN A 73 12.23 0.61 -12.70
C GLN A 73 11.96 -0.90 -12.66
N GLU A 74 12.94 -1.72 -12.98
CA GLU A 74 12.76 -3.18 -12.97
C GLU A 74 12.46 -3.69 -11.56
N PHE A 75 13.18 -3.20 -10.54
CA PHE A 75 12.90 -3.64 -9.17
C PHE A 75 11.50 -3.25 -8.70
N SER A 76 11.08 -1.99 -8.93
CA SER A 76 9.72 -1.55 -8.61
C SER A 76 8.66 -2.30 -9.42
N ARG A 77 8.89 -2.59 -10.70
CA ARG A 77 7.99 -3.39 -11.56
C ARG A 77 7.71 -4.77 -10.97
N TYR A 78 8.75 -5.53 -10.64
CA TYR A 78 8.56 -6.87 -10.08
C TYR A 78 7.94 -6.85 -8.68
N ALA A 79 8.33 -5.88 -7.84
CA ALA A 79 7.72 -5.69 -6.53
C ALA A 79 6.20 -5.44 -6.65
N LEU A 80 5.81 -4.51 -7.50
CA LEU A 80 4.40 -4.17 -7.77
C LEU A 80 3.64 -5.33 -8.37
N ALA A 81 4.19 -5.99 -9.39
CA ALA A 81 3.48 -7.07 -10.07
C ALA A 81 3.11 -8.20 -9.09
N ILE A 82 4.05 -8.61 -8.23
CA ILE A 82 3.81 -9.63 -7.21
C ILE A 82 2.76 -9.15 -6.20
N GLU A 83 2.88 -7.90 -5.78
CA GLU A 83 1.98 -7.30 -4.80
C GLU A 83 0.54 -7.21 -5.30
N VAL A 84 0.32 -6.72 -6.52
CA VAL A 84 -1.02 -6.61 -7.10
C VAL A 84 -1.60 -7.97 -7.47
N MET A 85 -0.77 -8.96 -7.83
CA MET A 85 -1.21 -10.35 -7.99
C MET A 85 -1.77 -10.89 -6.67
N ILE A 86 -1.03 -10.72 -5.57
CA ILE A 86 -1.46 -11.16 -4.24
C ILE A 86 -2.71 -10.39 -3.79
N ALA A 87 -2.77 -9.08 -4.02
CA ALA A 87 -3.96 -8.27 -3.76
C ALA A 87 -5.19 -8.83 -4.50
N GLY A 88 -5.05 -9.24 -5.76
CA GLY A 88 -6.13 -9.88 -6.54
C GLY A 88 -6.54 -11.26 -6.00
N ILE A 89 -5.60 -12.06 -5.51
CA ILE A 89 -5.88 -13.39 -4.92
C ILE A 89 -6.61 -13.27 -3.58
N CYS A 90 -6.23 -12.32 -2.72
CA CYS A 90 -6.81 -12.16 -1.38
C CYS A 90 -8.27 -11.69 -1.41
N LEU A 91 -8.76 -11.15 -2.54
CA LEU A 91 -10.13 -10.67 -2.65
C LEU A 91 -11.14 -11.82 -2.67
N PRO A 92 -12.33 -11.65 -2.04
CA PRO A 92 -13.39 -12.64 -2.09
C PRO A 92 -13.87 -12.97 -3.50
N GLN A 93 -14.61 -14.07 -3.61
CA GLN A 93 -15.23 -14.48 -4.86
C GLN A 93 -15.91 -13.33 -5.64
N LYS A 94 -15.49 -13.14 -6.90
CA LYS A 94 -16.07 -12.17 -7.86
C LYS A 94 -16.13 -10.74 -7.30
N TYR A 95 -15.22 -10.37 -6.40
CA TYR A 95 -15.31 -9.12 -5.65
C TYR A 95 -15.38 -7.88 -6.54
N VAL A 96 -14.51 -7.79 -7.55
CA VAL A 96 -14.44 -6.63 -8.46
C VAL A 96 -15.75 -6.41 -9.21
N VAL A 97 -16.43 -7.48 -9.62
CA VAL A 97 -17.75 -7.39 -10.28
C VAL A 97 -18.85 -7.07 -9.28
N ARG A 98 -18.79 -7.60 -8.07
CA ARG A 98 -19.79 -7.33 -7.03
C ARG A 98 -19.77 -5.87 -6.58
N GLU A 99 -18.57 -5.32 -6.39
CA GLU A 99 -18.34 -3.95 -5.89
C GLU A 99 -18.01 -2.95 -7.00
N TRP A 100 -18.38 -3.25 -8.26
CA TRP A 100 -18.04 -2.43 -9.43
C TRP A 100 -18.47 -0.96 -9.30
N LYS A 101 -19.59 -0.68 -8.61
CA LYS A 101 -20.04 0.70 -8.35
C LYS A 101 -19.09 1.43 -7.40
N SER A 102 -18.74 0.78 -6.29
CA SER A 102 -17.80 1.32 -5.29
C SER A 102 -16.44 1.56 -5.94
N LEU A 103 -15.91 0.58 -6.67
CA LEU A 103 -14.65 0.69 -7.39
C LEU A 103 -14.69 1.73 -8.52
N GLY A 104 -15.79 1.81 -9.28
CA GLY A 104 -15.93 2.80 -10.34
C GLY A 104 -15.83 4.24 -9.82
N VAL A 105 -16.38 4.53 -8.64
CA VAL A 105 -16.27 5.85 -8.01
C VAL A 105 -14.86 6.11 -7.46
N LEU A 106 -14.20 5.10 -6.89
CA LEU A 106 -12.82 5.23 -6.41
C LEU A 106 -11.81 5.44 -7.56
N LEU A 107 -11.92 4.63 -8.61
CA LEU A 107 -10.96 4.57 -9.71
C LEU A 107 -11.17 5.66 -10.77
N LEU A 108 -12.38 6.21 -10.93
CA LEU A 108 -12.64 7.27 -11.91
C LEU A 108 -12.65 8.65 -11.24
N PRO A 109 -13.74 9.14 -10.61
CA PRO A 109 -13.79 10.52 -10.15
C PRO A 109 -12.82 10.81 -9.00
N ILE A 110 -12.63 9.88 -8.06
CA ILE A 110 -11.75 10.11 -6.92
C ILE A 110 -10.29 10.10 -7.36
N MET A 111 -9.83 9.06 -8.06
CA MET A 111 -8.47 9.02 -8.62
C MET A 111 -8.17 10.20 -9.56
N THR A 112 -9.14 10.60 -10.41
CA THR A 112 -8.99 11.81 -11.25
C THR A 112 -8.84 13.08 -10.40
N THR A 113 -9.59 13.19 -9.30
CA THR A 113 -9.44 14.32 -8.37
C THR A 113 -8.08 14.30 -7.70
N MET A 114 -7.60 13.12 -7.26
CA MET A 114 -6.27 12.95 -6.68
C MET A 114 -5.19 13.45 -7.65
N TRP A 115 -5.29 13.03 -8.92
CA TRP A 115 -4.38 13.43 -9.97
C TRP A 115 -4.39 14.95 -10.20
N LEU A 116 -5.56 15.56 -10.40
CA LEU A 116 -5.68 16.98 -10.69
C LEU A 116 -5.25 17.86 -9.51
N VAL A 117 -5.63 17.50 -8.28
CA VAL A 117 -5.24 18.23 -7.07
C VAL A 117 -3.73 18.15 -6.87
N THR A 118 -3.13 16.97 -6.99
CA THR A 118 -1.68 16.81 -6.84
C THR A 118 -0.92 17.63 -7.88
N SER A 119 -1.40 17.60 -9.14
CA SER A 119 -0.84 18.39 -10.24
C SER A 119 -0.96 19.90 -9.98
N ALA A 120 -2.10 20.35 -9.47
CA ALA A 120 -2.31 21.76 -9.13
C ALA A 120 -1.39 22.22 -8.00
N VAL A 121 -1.19 21.40 -6.96
CA VAL A 121 -0.27 21.68 -5.86
C VAL A 121 1.18 21.73 -6.37
N ILE A 122 1.61 20.77 -7.21
CA ILE A 122 2.96 20.77 -7.80
C ILE A 122 3.20 22.04 -8.62
N LYS A 123 2.26 22.41 -9.48
CA LYS A 123 2.32 23.67 -10.24
C LYS A 123 2.42 24.87 -9.30
N PHE A 124 1.62 24.92 -8.25
CA PHE A 124 1.62 26.02 -7.29
C PHE A 124 2.95 26.15 -6.55
N VAL A 125 3.53 25.03 -6.10
CA VAL A 125 4.76 25.03 -5.29
C VAL A 125 6.02 25.26 -6.13
N PHE A 126 6.12 24.63 -7.30
CA PHE A 126 7.34 24.63 -8.12
C PHE A 126 7.25 25.50 -9.38
N GLN A 127 6.07 26.08 -9.67
CA GLN A 127 5.85 26.96 -10.84
C GLN A 127 6.23 26.31 -12.18
N VAL A 128 6.15 24.97 -12.25
CA VAL A 128 6.38 24.20 -13.48
C VAL A 128 5.19 24.32 -14.44
N PRO A 129 5.37 24.13 -15.75
CA PRO A 129 4.26 24.17 -16.70
C PRO A 129 3.21 23.12 -16.35
N PHE A 130 1.93 23.45 -16.57
CA PHE A 130 0.82 22.62 -16.09
C PHE A 130 0.84 21.19 -16.62
N LEU A 131 1.20 20.98 -17.90
CA LEU A 131 1.30 19.64 -18.48
C LEU A 131 2.37 18.77 -17.80
N HIS A 132 3.50 19.37 -17.42
CA HIS A 132 4.54 18.68 -16.66
C HIS A 132 4.07 18.35 -15.24
N ALA A 133 3.33 19.27 -14.60
CA ALA A 133 2.72 19.00 -13.31
C ALA A 133 1.68 17.86 -13.39
N LEU A 134 0.95 17.74 -14.51
CA LEU A 134 0.04 16.60 -14.77
C LEU A 134 0.81 15.28 -14.88
N ALA A 135 1.96 15.24 -15.55
CA ALA A 135 2.77 14.04 -15.63
C ALA A 135 3.32 13.62 -14.25
N ILE A 136 3.86 14.57 -13.47
CA ILE A 136 4.37 14.30 -12.12
C ILE A 136 3.21 13.89 -11.19
N GLY A 137 2.07 14.57 -11.27
CA GLY A 137 0.89 14.26 -10.49
C GLY A 137 0.30 12.88 -10.80
N ALA A 138 0.44 12.40 -12.04
CA ALA A 138 -0.02 11.06 -12.43
C ALA A 138 0.75 9.97 -11.70
N CYS A 139 2.05 10.19 -11.44
CA CYS A 139 2.88 9.24 -10.68
C CYS A 139 2.37 9.06 -9.24
N ALA A 140 1.79 10.10 -8.63
CA ALA A 140 1.33 10.09 -7.25
C ALA A 140 -0.18 9.82 -7.10
N ALA A 141 -0.89 9.53 -8.20
CA ALA A 141 -2.33 9.25 -8.18
C ALA A 141 -2.66 7.82 -7.67
N PRO A 142 -1.94 6.75 -8.08
CA PRO A 142 -2.13 5.41 -7.53
C PRO A 142 -1.83 5.34 -6.04
N THR A 143 -2.42 4.36 -5.36
CA THR A 143 -2.23 4.16 -3.90
C THR A 143 -1.66 2.79 -3.62
N ASP A 144 -0.67 2.74 -2.76
CA ASP A 144 0.16 1.56 -2.53
C ASP A 144 -0.53 0.48 -1.66
N PRO A 145 -0.72 -0.74 -2.20
CA PRO A 145 -1.29 -1.86 -1.45
C PRO A 145 -0.43 -2.30 -0.24
N VAL A 146 0.90 -2.14 -0.25
CA VAL A 146 1.80 -2.56 0.84
C VAL A 146 1.55 -1.67 2.03
N LEU A 147 1.70 -0.36 1.83
CA LEU A 147 1.50 0.63 2.87
C LEU A 147 0.06 0.59 3.38
N ALA A 148 -0.91 0.35 2.49
CA ALA A 148 -2.29 0.11 2.90
C ALA A 148 -2.39 -1.16 3.76
N ASN A 149 -1.84 -2.30 3.31
CA ASN A 149 -1.88 -3.56 4.05
C ASN A 149 -1.17 -3.50 5.41
N ALA A 150 -0.06 -2.77 5.53
CA ALA A 150 0.64 -2.57 6.80
C ALA A 150 -0.24 -1.85 7.84
N VAL A 151 -1.18 -1.02 7.40
CA VAL A 151 -2.17 -0.32 8.23
C VAL A 151 -3.45 -1.14 8.41
N LEU A 152 -3.86 -1.88 7.38
CA LEU A 152 -5.13 -2.61 7.31
C LEU A 152 -5.05 -4.04 7.90
N LYS A 153 -3.86 -4.51 8.23
CA LYS A 153 -3.60 -5.81 8.86
C LYS A 153 -3.05 -5.63 10.28
N GLY A 154 -3.25 -6.64 11.13
CA GLY A 154 -2.83 -6.66 12.53
C GLY A 154 -3.95 -6.32 13.51
N MET A 155 -3.68 -6.51 14.81
CA MET A 155 -4.70 -6.45 15.87
C MET A 155 -5.51 -5.14 15.88
N PHE A 156 -4.86 -4.00 15.59
CA PHE A 156 -5.55 -2.72 15.54
C PHE A 156 -6.60 -2.67 14.43
N ALA A 157 -6.23 -3.04 13.21
CA ALA A 157 -7.11 -2.98 12.05
C ALA A 157 -8.24 -4.02 12.13
N GLU A 158 -7.94 -5.22 12.61
CA GLU A 158 -8.96 -6.26 12.82
C GLU A 158 -10.01 -5.84 13.86
N SER A 159 -9.60 -5.09 14.88
CA SER A 159 -10.50 -4.64 15.95
C SER A 159 -11.29 -3.38 15.58
N HIS A 160 -10.77 -2.52 14.68
CA HIS A 160 -11.33 -1.18 14.45
C HIS A 160 -11.79 -0.91 13.01
N VAL A 161 -11.39 -1.73 12.03
CA VAL A 161 -11.68 -1.50 10.61
C VAL A 161 -12.55 -2.63 10.05
N PRO A 162 -13.79 -2.34 9.63
CA PRO A 162 -14.69 -3.36 9.07
C PRO A 162 -14.07 -4.08 7.87
N LEU A 163 -14.27 -5.40 7.77
CA LEU A 163 -13.75 -6.23 6.67
C LEU A 163 -14.17 -5.69 5.29
N ARG A 164 -15.38 -5.14 5.16
CA ARG A 164 -15.85 -4.48 3.92
C ARG A 164 -14.92 -3.36 3.46
N LEU A 165 -14.41 -2.55 4.39
CA LEU A 165 -13.57 -1.39 4.11
C LEU A 165 -12.16 -1.84 3.74
N ARG A 166 -11.65 -2.88 4.42
CA ARG A 166 -10.36 -3.50 4.10
C ARG A 166 -10.37 -4.06 2.67
N ASN A 167 -11.39 -4.86 2.33
CA ASN A 167 -11.47 -5.48 1.02
C ASN A 167 -11.65 -4.46 -0.13
N ILE A 168 -12.43 -3.38 0.07
CA ILE A 168 -12.57 -2.37 -0.99
C ILE A 168 -11.27 -1.56 -1.19
N LEU A 169 -10.54 -1.26 -0.11
CA LEU A 169 -9.26 -0.56 -0.20
C LEU A 169 -8.19 -1.43 -0.88
N ILE A 170 -8.13 -2.73 -0.58
CA ILE A 170 -7.24 -3.69 -1.26
C ILE A 170 -7.58 -3.78 -2.76
N ALA A 171 -8.88 -3.85 -3.09
CA ALA A 171 -9.32 -3.91 -4.48
C ALA A 171 -9.03 -2.61 -5.25
N GLU A 172 -9.17 -1.46 -4.60
CA GLU A 172 -8.82 -0.16 -5.16
C GLU A 172 -7.31 -0.06 -5.40
N SER A 173 -6.46 -0.37 -4.41
CA SER A 173 -5.01 -0.26 -4.53
C SER A 173 -4.45 -1.19 -5.61
N GLY A 174 -4.95 -2.44 -5.68
CA GLY A 174 -4.52 -3.36 -6.73
C GLY A 174 -4.96 -2.92 -8.14
N ALA A 175 -6.16 -2.35 -8.29
CA ALA A 175 -6.64 -1.88 -9.58
C ALA A 175 -6.04 -0.55 -10.01
N ASN A 176 -5.80 0.38 -9.07
CA ASN A 176 -5.30 1.71 -9.38
C ASN A 176 -3.83 1.74 -9.78
N ASP A 177 -3.03 0.78 -9.29
CA ASP A 177 -1.62 0.64 -9.66
C ASP A 177 -1.46 0.30 -11.13
N GLY A 178 -2.40 -0.45 -11.74
CA GLY A 178 -2.47 -0.65 -13.19
C GLY A 178 -3.14 0.51 -13.94
N LEU A 179 -4.21 1.09 -13.37
CA LEU A 179 -4.95 2.19 -14.01
C LEU A 179 -4.29 3.57 -13.87
N GLY A 180 -3.02 3.65 -13.44
CA GLY A 180 -2.23 4.89 -13.45
C GLY A 180 -1.80 5.31 -14.86
N PHE A 181 -1.59 4.35 -15.78
CA PHE A 181 -1.15 4.60 -17.15
C PHE A 181 -2.03 5.59 -17.95
N PRO A 182 -3.37 5.52 -17.92
CA PRO A 182 -4.25 6.53 -18.52
C PRO A 182 -3.87 7.96 -18.16
N PHE A 183 -3.63 8.25 -16.89
CA PHE A 183 -3.31 9.59 -16.43
C PHE A 183 -1.91 10.03 -16.88
N LEU A 184 -0.95 9.11 -16.80
CA LEU A 184 0.43 9.36 -17.20
C LEU A 184 0.53 9.61 -18.71
N TYR A 185 0.04 8.69 -19.53
CA TYR A 185 0.13 8.81 -20.99
C TYR A 185 -0.74 9.93 -21.53
N PHE A 186 -1.86 10.27 -20.89
CA PHE A 186 -2.62 11.46 -21.26
C PHE A 186 -1.77 12.73 -21.15
N ALA A 187 -1.06 12.91 -20.04
CA ALA A 187 -0.16 14.05 -19.85
C ALA A 187 0.99 14.03 -20.88
N ILE A 188 1.64 12.88 -21.07
CA ILE A 188 2.75 12.73 -22.03
C ILE A 188 2.29 13.00 -23.47
N TYR A 189 1.14 12.47 -23.90
CA TYR A 189 0.64 12.69 -25.25
C TYR A 189 0.24 14.14 -25.51
N LEU A 190 -0.30 14.84 -24.50
CA LEU A 190 -0.56 16.28 -24.62
C LEU A 190 0.72 17.12 -24.68
N ILE A 191 1.81 16.65 -24.06
CA ILE A 191 3.12 17.31 -24.19
C ILE A 191 3.70 17.09 -25.60
N ARG A 192 3.49 15.90 -26.17
CA ARG A 192 4.12 15.49 -27.43
C ARG A 192 3.35 15.90 -28.69
N PHE A 193 2.03 15.92 -28.62
CA PHE A 193 1.17 16.04 -29.80
C PHE A 193 0.12 17.13 -29.62
N ASN A 194 -0.40 17.61 -30.75
CA ASN A 194 -1.60 18.44 -30.74
C ASN A 194 -2.80 17.67 -30.17
N ALA A 195 -3.73 18.37 -29.52
CA ALA A 195 -4.82 17.79 -28.76
C ALA A 195 -5.60 16.67 -29.49
N GLY A 196 -5.89 16.84 -30.78
CA GLY A 196 -6.61 15.83 -31.57
C GLY A 196 -5.83 14.52 -31.74
N HIS A 197 -4.52 14.60 -32.06
CA HIS A 197 -3.67 13.42 -32.18
C HIS A 197 -3.37 12.79 -30.81
N ALA A 198 -3.17 13.62 -29.79
CA ALA A 198 -3.00 13.16 -28.41
C ALA A 198 -4.19 12.33 -27.94
N MET A 199 -5.42 12.81 -28.20
CA MET A 199 -6.66 12.09 -27.85
C MET A 199 -6.78 10.76 -28.61
N GLY A 200 -6.50 10.75 -29.91
CA GLY A 200 -6.52 9.53 -30.72
C GLY A 200 -5.50 8.48 -30.23
N ALA A 201 -4.26 8.91 -29.97
CA ALA A 201 -3.21 8.05 -29.42
C ALA A 201 -3.57 7.53 -28.03
N TRP A 202 -4.12 8.37 -27.16
CA TRP A 202 -4.56 7.98 -25.83
C TRP A 202 -5.67 6.92 -25.84
N MET A 203 -6.69 7.11 -26.67
CA MET A 203 -7.78 6.14 -26.80
C MET A 203 -7.31 4.80 -27.38
N TYR A 204 -6.46 4.83 -28.41
CA TYR A 204 -5.99 3.60 -29.04
C TYR A 204 -4.87 2.91 -28.24
N ALA A 205 -3.76 3.60 -27.99
CA ALA A 205 -2.58 3.01 -27.37
C ALA A 205 -2.77 2.72 -25.88
N THR A 206 -3.42 3.61 -25.13
CA THR A 206 -3.57 3.41 -23.68
C THR A 206 -4.81 2.58 -23.35
N TRP A 207 -6.00 2.97 -23.81
CA TRP A 207 -7.23 2.25 -23.45
C TRP A 207 -7.40 0.94 -24.22
N ALA A 208 -7.32 0.97 -25.55
CA ALA A 208 -7.60 -0.22 -26.37
C ALA A 208 -6.42 -1.21 -26.37
N TYR A 209 -5.17 -0.73 -26.45
CA TYR A 209 -4.01 -1.60 -26.51
C TYR A 209 -3.51 -1.97 -25.10
N GLN A 210 -3.04 -1.03 -24.28
CA GLN A 210 -2.47 -1.39 -22.98
C GLN A 210 -3.51 -1.98 -22.03
N ILE A 211 -4.62 -1.27 -21.75
CA ILE A 211 -5.58 -1.71 -20.72
C ILE A 211 -6.39 -2.91 -21.17
N LEU A 212 -7.10 -2.82 -22.30
CA LEU A 212 -8.01 -3.88 -22.72
C LEU A 212 -7.26 -5.17 -23.03
N MET A 213 -6.09 -5.10 -23.67
CA MET A 213 -5.29 -6.30 -23.92
C MET A 213 -4.79 -6.93 -22.61
N SER A 214 -4.32 -6.13 -21.64
CA SER A 214 -3.90 -6.65 -20.34
C SER A 214 -5.05 -7.30 -19.55
N VAL A 215 -6.25 -6.73 -19.60
CA VAL A 215 -7.44 -7.35 -19.01
C VAL A 215 -7.76 -8.69 -19.70
N CYS A 216 -7.68 -8.75 -21.03
CA CYS A 216 -7.92 -9.97 -21.80
C CYS A 216 -6.88 -11.06 -21.48
N ILE A 217 -5.59 -10.72 -21.52
CA ILE A 217 -4.49 -11.65 -21.22
C ILE A 217 -4.60 -12.14 -19.77
N GLY A 218 -4.74 -11.22 -18.81
CA GLY A 218 -4.82 -11.55 -17.39
C GLY A 218 -6.01 -12.46 -17.09
N THR A 219 -7.18 -12.16 -17.67
CA THR A 219 -8.38 -12.99 -17.50
C THR A 219 -8.16 -14.39 -18.08
N LEU A 220 -7.66 -14.47 -19.31
CA LEU A 220 -7.44 -15.74 -20.02
C LEU A 220 -6.39 -16.60 -19.32
N VAL A 221 -5.21 -16.04 -19.03
CA VAL A 221 -4.11 -16.77 -18.40
C VAL A 221 -4.45 -17.16 -16.98
N GLY A 222 -5.07 -16.27 -16.18
CA GLY A 222 -5.53 -16.60 -14.84
C GLY A 222 -6.62 -17.69 -14.82
N TYR A 223 -7.50 -17.69 -15.83
CA TYR A 223 -8.53 -18.72 -15.98
C TYR A 223 -7.91 -20.09 -16.32
N ILE A 224 -6.97 -20.11 -17.28
CA ILE A 224 -6.24 -21.33 -17.66
C ILE A 224 -5.42 -21.84 -16.47
N ALA A 225 -4.71 -20.96 -15.77
CA ALA A 225 -3.91 -21.31 -14.59
C ALA A 225 -4.78 -21.93 -13.49
N ARG A 226 -5.96 -21.36 -13.21
CA ARG A 226 -6.89 -21.93 -12.24
C ARG A 226 -7.28 -23.36 -12.61
N ILE A 227 -7.69 -23.60 -13.85
CA ILE A 227 -8.10 -24.92 -14.31
C ILE A 227 -6.92 -25.90 -14.24
N ALA A 228 -5.75 -25.48 -14.72
CA ALA A 228 -4.54 -26.29 -14.69
C ALA A 228 -4.15 -26.69 -13.26
N LEU A 229 -4.20 -25.76 -12.31
CA LEU A 229 -3.92 -26.03 -10.89
C LEU A 229 -4.95 -26.97 -10.26
N GLN A 230 -6.24 -26.78 -10.55
CA GLN A 230 -7.30 -27.67 -10.07
C GLN A 230 -7.13 -29.11 -10.57
N TYR A 231 -6.76 -29.28 -11.84
CA TYR A 231 -6.47 -30.60 -12.40
C TYR A 231 -5.19 -31.20 -11.80
N SER A 232 -4.12 -30.41 -11.72
CA SER A 232 -2.85 -30.87 -11.15
C SER A 232 -3.00 -31.28 -9.68
N GLU A 233 -3.81 -30.58 -8.89
CA GLU A 233 -4.08 -30.97 -7.51
C GLU A 233 -4.93 -32.26 -7.46
N ARG A 234 -6.00 -32.33 -8.26
CA ARG A 234 -6.87 -33.52 -8.33
C ARG A 234 -6.09 -34.79 -8.70
N PHE A 235 -5.13 -34.68 -9.61
CA PHE A 235 -4.27 -35.79 -10.02
C PHE A 235 -3.00 -35.93 -9.16
N ARG A 236 -2.81 -35.08 -8.14
CA ARG A 236 -1.62 -35.03 -7.27
C ARG A 236 -0.30 -34.86 -8.05
N TRP A 237 -0.32 -34.06 -9.10
CA TRP A 237 0.86 -33.69 -9.89
C TRP A 237 1.64 -32.51 -9.29
N VAL A 238 0.98 -31.69 -8.47
CA VAL A 238 1.60 -30.55 -7.80
C VAL A 238 1.73 -30.83 -6.31
N ASP A 239 2.92 -30.61 -5.78
CA ASP A 239 3.17 -30.62 -4.34
C ASP A 239 2.75 -29.28 -3.71
N ARG A 240 2.72 -29.23 -2.37
CA ARG A 240 2.22 -28.05 -1.66
C ARG A 240 3.08 -26.81 -1.88
N GLU A 241 4.39 -26.94 -1.98
CA GLU A 241 5.30 -25.79 -2.10
C GLU A 241 5.17 -25.17 -3.50
N SER A 242 5.11 -26.01 -4.54
CA SER A 242 4.84 -25.58 -5.91
C SER A 242 3.45 -24.93 -6.04
N PHE A 243 2.45 -25.45 -5.33
CA PHE A 243 1.12 -24.85 -5.31
C PHE A 243 1.13 -23.44 -4.68
N LEU A 244 1.79 -23.28 -3.53
CA LEU A 244 1.86 -21.99 -2.83
C LEU A 244 2.63 -20.92 -3.61
N SER A 245 3.70 -21.34 -4.31
CA SER A 245 4.53 -20.46 -5.15
C SER A 245 3.92 -20.16 -6.52
N SER A 246 2.80 -20.79 -6.89
CA SER A 246 2.15 -20.62 -8.20
C SER A 246 1.77 -19.18 -8.53
N SER A 247 1.40 -18.37 -7.52
CA SER A 247 1.09 -16.94 -7.73
C SER A 247 2.31 -16.14 -8.17
N VAL A 248 3.45 -16.35 -7.50
CA VAL A 248 4.72 -15.69 -7.82
C VAL A 248 5.22 -16.13 -9.20
N THR A 249 5.18 -17.43 -9.50
CA THR A 249 5.62 -17.93 -10.81
C THR A 249 4.71 -17.46 -11.94
N LEU A 250 3.39 -17.42 -11.72
CA LEU A 250 2.43 -16.85 -12.66
C LEU A 250 2.65 -15.35 -12.87
N THR A 251 3.00 -14.61 -11.81
CA THR A 251 3.35 -13.19 -11.92
C THR A 251 4.56 -13.01 -12.84
N LEU A 252 5.65 -13.76 -12.61
CA LEU A 252 6.85 -13.67 -13.44
C LEU A 252 6.55 -14.00 -14.92
N LEU A 253 5.72 -15.01 -15.16
CA LEU A 253 5.26 -15.36 -16.50
C LEU A 253 4.48 -14.20 -17.16
N LEU A 254 3.54 -13.60 -16.44
CA LEU A 254 2.72 -12.51 -16.96
C LEU A 254 3.51 -11.23 -17.21
N VAL A 255 4.42 -10.87 -16.31
CA VAL A 255 5.35 -9.75 -16.51
C VAL A 255 6.17 -9.96 -17.77
N GLY A 256 6.72 -11.16 -17.97
CA GLY A 256 7.46 -11.52 -19.18
C GLY A 256 6.62 -11.41 -20.45
N ILE A 257 5.43 -12.02 -20.47
CA ILE A 257 4.53 -12.00 -21.64
C ILE A 257 4.11 -10.55 -21.96
N CYS A 258 3.68 -9.78 -20.96
CA CYS A 258 3.20 -8.41 -21.16
C CYS A 258 4.32 -7.48 -21.60
N THR A 259 5.54 -7.64 -21.05
CA THR A 259 6.70 -6.85 -21.49
C THR A 259 7.05 -7.12 -22.95
N ILE A 260 7.00 -8.38 -23.39
CA ILE A 260 7.24 -8.75 -24.80
C ILE A 260 6.14 -8.17 -25.71
N LEU A 261 4.89 -8.20 -25.25
CA LEU A 261 3.75 -7.67 -25.98
C LEU A 261 3.60 -6.15 -25.87
N GLY A 262 4.35 -5.46 -25.01
CA GLY A 262 4.20 -4.02 -24.78
C GLY A 262 2.87 -3.62 -24.13
N THR A 263 2.26 -4.50 -23.34
CA THR A 263 1.01 -4.25 -22.62
C THR A 263 1.28 -4.01 -21.14
N ASP A 264 0.29 -3.46 -20.41
CA ASP A 264 0.40 -3.21 -18.98
C ASP A 264 0.50 -4.52 -18.18
N ASP A 265 1.67 -4.80 -17.64
CA ASP A 265 1.97 -5.99 -16.87
C ASP A 265 1.38 -5.97 -15.45
N ILE A 266 1.32 -4.79 -14.83
CA ILE A 266 0.79 -4.60 -13.47
C ILE A 266 -0.72 -4.89 -13.45
N LEU A 267 -1.49 -4.25 -14.33
CA LEU A 267 -2.93 -4.51 -14.43
C LEU A 267 -3.22 -5.96 -14.82
N CYS A 268 -2.41 -6.53 -15.72
CA CYS A 268 -2.54 -7.93 -16.13
C CYS A 268 -2.39 -8.88 -14.94
N CYS A 269 -1.39 -8.65 -14.07
CA CYS A 269 -1.18 -9.43 -12.86
C CYS A 269 -2.35 -9.32 -11.87
N PHE A 270 -2.88 -8.11 -11.64
CA PHE A 270 -4.05 -7.92 -10.79
C PHE A 270 -5.28 -8.66 -11.32
N VAL A 271 -5.56 -8.56 -12.62
CA VAL A 271 -6.69 -9.22 -13.26
C VAL A 271 -6.52 -10.74 -13.24
N ALA A 272 -5.31 -11.25 -13.46
CA ALA A 272 -5.02 -12.67 -13.37
C ALA A 272 -5.23 -13.22 -11.95
N GLY A 273 -4.79 -12.49 -10.91
CA GLY A 273 -5.03 -12.85 -9.52
C GLY A 273 -6.53 -12.96 -9.21
N ASN A 274 -7.34 -12.00 -9.67
CA ASN A 274 -8.80 -12.03 -9.54
C ASN A 274 -9.44 -13.19 -10.34
N SER A 275 -8.93 -13.52 -11.52
CA SER A 275 -9.41 -14.64 -12.33
C SER A 275 -9.10 -15.98 -11.67
N LEU A 276 -7.92 -16.08 -11.03
CA LEU A 276 -7.47 -17.25 -10.27
C LEU A 276 -8.34 -17.50 -9.02
N SER A 277 -8.69 -16.44 -8.27
CA SER A 277 -9.54 -16.49 -7.08
C SER A 277 -11.05 -16.41 -7.37
N TRP A 278 -11.47 -16.42 -8.63
CA TRP A 278 -12.85 -16.10 -9.02
C TRP A 278 -13.95 -17.05 -8.51
N ASN A 279 -13.61 -18.29 -8.15
CA ASN A 279 -14.52 -19.24 -7.49
C ASN A 279 -14.17 -19.48 -6.01
N ASP A 280 -13.32 -18.63 -5.43
CA ASP A 280 -12.83 -18.68 -4.05
C ASP A 280 -11.95 -19.88 -3.67
N TRP A 281 -11.95 -20.93 -4.49
CA TRP A 281 -11.21 -22.17 -4.22
C TRP A 281 -9.73 -21.93 -3.95
N PHE A 282 -9.03 -21.19 -4.83
CA PHE A 282 -7.60 -20.95 -4.69
C PHE A 282 -7.26 -20.12 -3.44
N ARG A 283 -8.10 -19.12 -3.14
CA ARG A 283 -7.93 -18.25 -1.97
C ARG A 283 -8.05 -19.04 -0.67
N ILE A 284 -9.10 -19.85 -0.54
CA ILE A 284 -9.35 -20.68 0.65
C ILE A 284 -8.20 -21.68 0.84
N GLU A 285 -7.71 -22.29 -0.23
CA GLU A 285 -6.63 -23.26 -0.15
C GLU A 285 -5.29 -22.66 0.34
N ILE A 286 -5.14 -21.34 0.28
CA ILE A 286 -3.91 -20.62 0.66
C ILE A 286 -4.08 -19.80 1.94
N GLU A 287 -5.30 -19.55 2.39
CA GLU A 287 -5.63 -18.66 3.53
C GLU A 287 -4.84 -19.01 4.80
N ASP A 288 -4.69 -20.30 5.12
CA ASP A 288 -3.98 -20.75 6.32
C ASP A 288 -2.45 -20.83 6.17
N LYS A 289 -1.92 -20.58 4.97
CA LYS A 289 -0.56 -20.98 4.60
C LYS A 289 0.45 -19.82 4.58
N GLY A 290 0.00 -18.56 4.57
CA GLY A 290 0.78 -17.33 4.86
C GLY A 290 2.06 -17.05 4.05
N LEU A 291 2.49 -17.96 3.17
CA LEU A 291 3.76 -17.89 2.45
C LEU A 291 3.78 -16.71 1.48
N GLN A 292 2.65 -16.46 0.80
CA GLN A 292 2.53 -15.37 -0.17
C GLN A 292 2.63 -14.01 0.53
N GLU A 293 1.92 -13.84 1.66
CA GLU A 293 2.02 -12.63 2.48
C GLU A 293 3.44 -12.42 3.02
N THR A 294 4.11 -13.50 3.43
CA THR A 294 5.48 -13.43 3.95
C THR A 294 6.46 -13.01 2.87
N LEU A 295 6.40 -13.64 1.69
CA LEU A 295 7.26 -13.28 0.55
C LEU A 295 7.01 -11.84 0.10
N ASN A 296 5.75 -11.42 0.04
CA ASN A 296 5.40 -10.04 -0.27
C ASN A 296 5.99 -9.06 0.74
N ALA A 297 5.82 -9.33 2.04
CA ALA A 297 6.37 -8.47 3.09
C ALA A 297 7.91 -8.36 3.02
N MET A 298 8.60 -9.48 2.78
CA MET A 298 10.06 -9.49 2.61
C MET A 298 10.49 -8.65 1.39
N LEU A 299 9.79 -8.81 0.26
CA LEU A 299 10.05 -8.06 -0.97
C LEU A 299 9.80 -6.56 -0.77
N SER A 300 8.71 -6.19 -0.12
CA SER A 300 8.40 -4.81 0.19
C SER A 300 9.45 -4.18 1.12
N VAL A 301 9.87 -4.89 2.17
CA VAL A 301 10.94 -4.41 3.06
C VAL A 301 12.24 -4.20 2.28
N ALA A 302 12.63 -5.17 1.46
CA ALA A 302 13.81 -5.03 0.60
C ALA A 302 13.71 -3.81 -0.33
N PHE A 303 12.54 -3.60 -0.93
CA PHE A 303 12.27 -2.43 -1.78
C PHE A 303 12.37 -1.12 -1.00
N PHE A 304 11.80 -1.01 0.19
CA PHE A 304 11.86 0.22 0.97
C PHE A 304 13.27 0.51 1.54
N ILE A 305 14.08 -0.51 1.85
CA ILE A 305 15.52 -0.34 2.15
C ILE A 305 16.23 0.24 0.92
N TYR A 306 16.03 -0.36 -0.25
CA TYR A 306 16.60 0.14 -1.50
C TYR A 306 16.16 1.56 -1.80
N PHE A 307 14.85 1.84 -1.70
CA PHE A 307 14.28 3.16 -1.92
C PHE A 307 14.92 4.19 -1.00
N GLY A 308 15.05 3.90 0.30
CA GLY A 308 15.71 4.79 1.27
C GLY A 308 17.16 5.15 0.88
N ALA A 309 17.89 4.23 0.25
CA ALA A 309 19.24 4.47 -0.24
C ALA A 309 19.29 5.27 -1.56
N VAL A 310 18.24 5.21 -2.39
CA VAL A 310 18.19 5.87 -3.71
C VAL A 310 17.61 7.29 -3.66
N ILE A 311 16.98 7.71 -2.55
CA ILE A 311 16.42 9.07 -2.42
C ILE A 311 17.49 10.12 -2.78
N PRO A 312 17.23 11.01 -3.75
CA PRO A 312 18.24 11.93 -4.28
C PRO A 312 18.39 13.18 -3.38
N TRP A 313 18.96 13.01 -2.19
CA TRP A 313 19.06 14.07 -1.18
C TRP A 313 19.79 15.33 -1.66
N SER A 314 20.76 15.18 -2.58
CA SER A 314 21.53 16.30 -3.16
C SER A 314 20.69 17.22 -4.05
N GLU A 315 19.58 16.70 -4.60
CA GLU A 315 18.69 17.47 -5.47
C GLU A 315 17.82 18.45 -4.69
N TYR A 316 17.64 18.25 -3.38
CA TYR A 316 16.86 19.14 -2.50
C TYR A 316 17.68 20.35 -2.03
N SER A 317 18.20 21.11 -2.99
CA SER A 317 19.05 22.27 -2.75
C SER A 317 18.58 23.50 -3.52
N GLU A 318 19.09 24.67 -3.14
CA GLU A 318 18.75 25.96 -3.77
C GLU A 318 19.06 25.98 -5.27
N ALA A 319 20.06 25.22 -5.70
CA ALA A 319 20.49 25.16 -7.10
C ALA A 319 19.41 24.60 -8.05
N ASN A 320 18.51 23.75 -7.56
CA ASN A 320 17.58 22.98 -8.40
C ASN A 320 16.09 23.38 -8.22
N MET A 321 15.80 24.56 -7.65
CA MET A 321 14.43 25.06 -7.36
C MET A 321 13.63 24.23 -6.34
N LEU A 322 14.23 23.17 -5.77
CA LEU A 322 13.65 22.21 -4.83
C LEU A 322 14.03 22.54 -3.37
N HIS A 323 13.67 23.73 -2.90
CA HIS A 323 13.94 24.11 -1.51
C HIS A 323 13.31 23.11 -0.52
N PRO A 324 13.99 22.71 0.56
CA PRO A 324 13.45 21.78 1.56
C PRO A 324 12.09 22.20 2.12
N TRP A 325 11.87 23.49 2.36
CA TRP A 325 10.57 23.99 2.85
C TRP A 325 9.44 23.81 1.82
N ARG A 326 9.73 23.95 0.51
CA ARG A 326 8.75 23.71 -0.57
C ARG A 326 8.35 22.24 -0.61
N ILE A 327 9.30 21.34 -0.38
CA ILE A 327 9.04 19.91 -0.29
C ILE A 327 8.14 19.59 0.90
N VAL A 328 8.40 20.18 2.07
CA VAL A 328 7.52 20.00 3.24
C VAL A 328 6.12 20.53 2.95
N VAL A 329 6.00 21.72 2.36
CA VAL A 329 4.70 22.29 1.97
C VAL A 329 3.97 21.40 0.96
N LEU A 330 4.68 20.89 -0.06
CA LEU A 330 4.14 19.94 -1.02
C LEU A 330 3.58 18.70 -0.30
N ILE A 331 4.36 18.05 0.56
CA ILE A 331 3.94 16.85 1.28
C ILE A 331 2.69 17.14 2.09
N VAL A 332 2.68 18.21 2.89
CA VAL A 332 1.52 18.57 3.72
C VAL A 332 0.28 18.81 2.87
N LEU A 333 0.38 19.62 1.82
CA LEU A 333 -0.76 19.94 0.96
C LEU A 333 -1.29 18.71 0.24
N VAL A 334 -0.40 17.85 -0.30
CA VAL A 334 -0.81 16.62 -0.99
C VAL A 334 -1.45 15.63 -0.03
N MET A 335 -0.88 15.40 1.16
CA MET A 335 -1.46 14.45 2.13
C MET A 335 -2.86 14.88 2.60
N VAL A 336 -3.09 16.18 2.78
CA VAL A 336 -4.38 16.68 3.26
C VAL A 336 -5.42 16.82 2.14
N LEU A 337 -5.02 17.35 0.98
CA LEU A 337 -5.98 17.76 -0.06
C LEU A 337 -6.23 16.70 -1.13
N ARG A 338 -5.28 15.78 -1.37
CA ARG A 338 -5.36 14.86 -2.52
C ARG A 338 -6.59 13.96 -2.47
N ARG A 339 -6.88 13.37 -1.31
CA ARG A 339 -7.86 12.28 -1.19
C ARG A 339 -9.03 12.59 -0.27
N LEU A 340 -8.77 13.11 0.92
CA LEU A 340 -9.78 13.33 1.96
C LEU A 340 -10.98 14.18 1.48
N PRO A 341 -10.79 15.34 0.80
CA PRO A 341 -11.92 16.14 0.34
C PRO A 341 -12.78 15.39 -0.70
N ALA A 342 -12.14 14.69 -1.63
CA ALA A 342 -12.84 13.92 -2.67
C ALA A 342 -13.69 12.80 -2.03
N MET A 343 -13.14 12.10 -1.04
CA MET A 343 -13.88 11.08 -0.29
C MET A 343 -15.07 11.67 0.46
N VAL A 344 -14.89 12.80 1.15
CA VAL A 344 -15.98 13.48 1.87
C VAL A 344 -17.12 13.94 0.95
N VAL A 345 -16.80 14.34 -0.29
CA VAL A 345 -17.81 14.77 -1.26
C VAL A 345 -18.52 13.57 -1.90
N LEU A 346 -17.78 12.50 -2.23
CA LEU A 346 -18.28 11.41 -3.08
C LEU A 346 -18.68 10.14 -2.33
N TYR A 347 -18.46 10.04 -1.01
CA TYR A 347 -18.70 8.79 -0.26
C TYR A 347 -20.12 8.24 -0.38
N LYS A 348 -21.14 9.11 -0.55
CA LYS A 348 -22.54 8.68 -0.74
C LYS A 348 -22.74 7.81 -1.97
N PHE A 349 -21.83 7.89 -2.94
CA PHE A 349 -21.83 7.09 -4.16
C PHE A 349 -20.98 5.81 -4.03
N ILE A 350 -20.40 5.55 -2.86
CA ILE A 350 -19.56 4.37 -2.58
C ILE A 350 -20.30 3.45 -1.60
N PRO A 351 -21.08 2.46 -2.08
CA PRO A 351 -21.85 1.55 -1.21
C PRO A 351 -21.06 0.85 -0.10
N ALA A 352 -19.76 0.60 -0.33
CA ALA A 352 -18.87 -0.01 0.64
C ALA A 352 -18.52 0.91 1.85
N VAL A 353 -18.59 2.23 1.67
CA VAL A 353 -18.25 3.26 2.68
C VAL A 353 -19.55 3.80 3.27
N ARG A 354 -19.87 3.43 4.52
CA ARG A 354 -21.20 3.70 5.09
C ARG A 354 -21.18 4.75 6.19
N THR A 355 -20.14 4.75 7.01
CA THR A 355 -20.05 5.62 8.18
C THR A 355 -19.10 6.78 7.92
N TRP A 356 -19.26 7.88 8.65
CA TRP A 356 -18.32 9.00 8.60
C TRP A 356 -16.89 8.58 8.99
N TYR A 357 -16.76 7.61 9.90
CA TYR A 357 -15.47 7.01 10.24
C TYR A 357 -14.86 6.27 9.06
N ASP A 358 -15.66 5.52 8.29
CA ASP A 358 -15.20 4.85 7.06
C ASP A 358 -14.66 5.89 6.06
N VAL A 359 -15.32 7.05 5.93
CA VAL A 359 -14.91 8.15 5.02
C VAL A 359 -13.59 8.77 5.45
N LEU A 360 -13.47 9.14 6.73
CA LEU A 360 -12.23 9.73 7.25
C LEU A 360 -11.07 8.74 7.15
N PHE A 361 -11.33 7.47 7.49
CA PHE A 361 -10.33 6.42 7.43
C PHE A 361 -9.86 6.17 5.99
N ALA A 362 -10.77 5.92 5.06
CA ALA A 362 -10.41 5.68 3.66
C ALA A 362 -9.85 6.94 2.97
N GLY A 363 -10.30 8.13 3.38
CA GLY A 363 -9.77 9.41 2.91
C GLY A 363 -8.35 9.70 3.38
N TRP A 364 -8.01 9.32 4.61
CA TRP A 364 -6.68 9.46 5.17
C TRP A 364 -5.72 8.38 4.66
N PHE A 365 -6.13 7.11 4.70
CA PHE A 365 -5.27 5.97 4.35
C PHE A 365 -5.26 5.69 2.85
N GLY A 366 -4.61 6.57 2.09
CA GLY A 366 -4.26 6.41 0.67
C GLY A 366 -2.78 6.64 0.42
N PRO A 367 -1.91 5.78 0.98
CA PRO A 367 -0.48 6.00 0.92
C PRO A 367 0.05 5.96 -0.52
N ILE A 368 1.01 6.81 -0.81
CA ILE A 368 1.88 6.76 -1.99
C ILE A 368 3.06 5.84 -1.65
N GLY A 369 3.38 4.90 -2.53
CA GLY A 369 4.43 3.91 -2.30
C GLY A 369 5.14 3.49 -3.59
N VAL A 370 5.26 2.18 -3.80
CA VAL A 370 6.13 1.58 -4.82
C VAL A 370 5.73 2.00 -6.22
N SER A 371 4.42 2.09 -6.49
CA SER A 371 3.87 2.43 -7.81
C SER A 371 4.29 3.82 -8.27
N ALA A 372 4.37 4.78 -7.36
CA ALA A 372 4.82 6.12 -7.70
C ALA A 372 6.29 6.15 -8.15
N VAL A 373 7.15 5.33 -7.56
CA VAL A 373 8.55 5.19 -7.99
C VAL A 373 8.62 4.60 -9.39
N PHE A 374 7.87 3.53 -9.66
CA PHE A 374 7.79 2.92 -10.99
C PHE A 374 7.33 3.94 -12.05
N TYR A 375 6.22 4.64 -11.79
CA TYR A 375 5.68 5.64 -12.70
C TYR A 375 6.61 6.84 -12.88
N ALA A 376 7.34 7.27 -11.84
CA ALA A 376 8.30 8.35 -11.96
C ALA A 376 9.42 8.00 -12.95
N VAL A 377 9.96 6.79 -12.87
CA VAL A 377 11.00 6.35 -13.81
C VAL A 377 10.44 6.17 -15.22
N GLU A 378 9.26 5.55 -15.35
CA GLU A 378 8.60 5.40 -16.66
C GLU A 378 8.31 6.76 -17.31
N THR A 379 7.93 7.77 -16.52
CA THR A 379 7.75 9.15 -17.00
C THR A 379 9.05 9.72 -17.56
N VAL A 380 10.16 9.58 -16.83
CA VAL A 380 11.48 10.07 -17.27
C VAL A 380 11.89 9.38 -18.56
N LYS A 381 11.77 8.04 -18.63
CA LYS A 381 12.09 7.24 -19.81
C LYS A 381 11.30 7.70 -21.05
N GLN A 382 9.99 7.89 -20.91
CA GLN A 382 9.12 8.33 -22.01
C GLN A 382 9.43 9.76 -22.47
N LEU A 383 9.86 10.63 -21.57
CA LEU A 383 10.29 11.98 -21.93
C LEU A 383 11.66 11.97 -22.66
N ASP A 384 12.58 11.10 -22.25
CA ASP A 384 13.91 10.93 -22.85
C ASP A 384 13.84 10.34 -24.27
N GLU A 385 13.11 9.23 -24.46
CA GLU A 385 12.98 8.55 -25.76
C GLU A 385 12.40 9.44 -26.86
N HIS A 386 11.70 10.52 -26.48
CA HIS A 386 10.99 11.39 -27.41
C HIS A 386 11.58 12.80 -27.52
N ASN A 387 12.79 13.04 -26.98
CA ASN A 387 13.52 14.31 -27.09
C ASN A 387 12.66 15.55 -26.77
N VAL A 388 11.72 15.41 -25.85
CA VAL A 388 10.89 16.53 -25.44
C VAL A 388 11.80 17.49 -24.69
N SER A 389 11.88 18.76 -25.14
CA SER A 389 12.71 19.84 -24.57
C SER A 389 12.31 20.20 -23.14
N ALA A 390 12.54 19.27 -22.22
CA ALA A 390 12.11 19.29 -20.84
C ALA A 390 13.25 18.84 -19.93
N GLY A 391 14.51 19.08 -20.32
CA GLY A 391 15.71 18.63 -19.58
C GLY A 391 15.76 19.09 -18.13
N GLN A 392 15.08 20.19 -17.79
CA GLN A 392 14.94 20.65 -16.41
C GLN A 392 13.79 19.96 -15.67
N VAL A 393 12.72 19.57 -16.37
CA VAL A 393 11.59 18.85 -15.79
C VAL A 393 11.93 17.39 -15.53
N GLN A 394 12.61 16.71 -16.46
CA GLN A 394 13.05 15.32 -16.28
C GLN A 394 13.83 15.13 -14.97
N LYS A 395 14.71 16.08 -14.66
CA LYS A 395 15.48 16.12 -13.41
C LYS A 395 14.62 16.38 -12.16
N THR A 396 13.42 16.91 -12.31
CA THR A 396 12.50 17.19 -11.18
C THR A 396 11.48 16.09 -10.91
N VAL A 397 11.16 15.23 -11.88
CA VAL A 397 10.15 14.17 -11.71
C VAL A 397 10.54 13.24 -10.57
N PHE A 398 11.72 12.62 -10.65
CA PHE A 398 12.15 11.62 -9.68
C PHE A 398 12.33 12.20 -8.26
N PRO A 399 12.96 13.36 -8.04
CA PRO A 399 13.04 13.97 -6.70
C PRO A 399 11.68 14.34 -6.11
N ILE A 400 10.78 14.96 -6.89
CA ILE A 400 9.45 15.36 -6.37
C ILE A 400 8.65 14.13 -5.96
N VAL A 401 8.62 13.09 -6.79
CA VAL A 401 7.88 11.86 -6.49
C VAL A 401 8.52 11.09 -5.33
N SER A 402 9.86 11.01 -5.29
CA SER A 402 10.57 10.39 -4.16
C SER A 402 10.27 11.10 -2.84
N ALA A 403 10.19 12.44 -2.84
CA ALA A 403 9.80 13.20 -1.66
C ALA A 403 8.34 12.93 -1.23
N LEU A 404 7.42 12.78 -2.18
CA LEU A 404 6.02 12.41 -1.91
C LEU A 404 5.90 11.00 -1.32
N VAL A 405 6.63 10.03 -1.87
CA VAL A 405 6.70 8.66 -1.33
C VAL A 405 7.28 8.67 0.08
N PHE A 406 8.42 9.34 0.29
CA PHE A 406 9.04 9.46 1.62
C PHE A 406 8.10 10.12 2.63
N GLY A 407 7.47 11.24 2.27
CA GLY A 407 6.48 11.92 3.11
C GLY A 407 5.28 11.04 3.42
N SER A 408 4.80 10.26 2.45
CA SER A 408 3.72 9.29 2.63
C SER A 408 4.09 8.20 3.63
N VAL A 409 5.27 7.59 3.49
CA VAL A 409 5.78 6.54 4.39
C VAL A 409 5.91 7.08 5.82
N LEU A 410 6.43 8.29 5.99
CA LEU A 410 6.53 8.94 7.30
C LEU A 410 5.16 9.20 7.92
N VAL A 411 4.26 9.87 7.20
CA VAL A 411 2.96 10.29 7.74
C VAL A 411 2.09 9.08 8.07
N HIS A 412 1.95 8.13 7.15
CA HIS A 412 1.10 6.95 7.37
C HIS A 412 1.74 5.96 8.34
N GLY A 413 3.07 5.79 8.29
CA GLY A 413 3.81 4.87 9.16
C GLY A 413 3.79 5.26 10.64
N VAL A 414 3.56 6.54 10.97
CA VAL A 414 3.50 7.07 12.34
C VAL A 414 2.06 7.43 12.77
N SER A 415 1.10 7.44 11.84
CA SER A 415 -0.29 7.84 12.10
C SER A 415 -0.98 7.03 13.22
N ILE A 416 -0.93 5.69 13.16
CA ILE A 416 -1.57 4.83 14.16
C ILE A 416 -0.95 5.03 15.56
N PRO A 417 0.38 4.98 15.73
CA PRO A 417 1.03 5.26 17.01
C PRO A 417 0.59 6.59 17.63
N LEU A 418 0.55 7.68 16.83
CA LEU A 418 0.16 9.01 17.31
C LEU A 418 -1.28 9.05 17.80
N VAL A 419 -2.20 8.41 17.08
CA VAL A 419 -3.62 8.34 17.49
C VAL A 419 -3.76 7.58 18.81
N LEU A 420 -3.00 6.49 19.00
CA LEU A 420 -3.04 5.70 20.23
C LEU A 420 -2.40 6.43 21.41
N MET A 421 -1.27 7.12 21.21
CA MET A 421 -0.66 7.96 22.24
C MET A 421 -1.60 9.10 22.68
N GLY A 422 -2.27 9.75 21.74
CA GLY A 422 -3.24 10.81 22.04
C GLY A 422 -4.40 10.33 22.93
N LYS A 423 -4.90 9.10 22.70
CA LYS A 423 -5.93 8.50 23.56
C LYS A 423 -5.45 8.22 24.98
N HIS A 424 -4.21 7.78 25.16
CA HIS A 424 -3.62 7.52 26.48
C HIS A 424 -3.33 8.80 27.27
N VAL A 425 -2.91 9.88 26.59
CA VAL A 425 -2.74 11.20 27.23
C VAL A 425 -4.10 11.77 27.63
N GLY A 426 -5.13 11.65 26.77
CA GLY A 426 -6.49 12.11 27.09
C GLY A 426 -7.12 11.38 28.27
N THR A 427 -6.96 10.05 28.37
CA THR A 427 -7.46 9.28 29.52
C THR A 427 -6.64 9.54 30.79
N THR A 428 -5.33 9.78 30.68
CA THR A 428 -4.50 10.16 31.83
C THR A 428 -4.87 11.54 32.34
N MET A 429 -5.06 12.54 31.47
CA MET A 429 -5.50 13.89 31.86
C MET A 429 -6.90 13.89 32.48
N ALA A 430 -7.85 13.12 31.94
CA ALA A 430 -9.19 12.96 32.54
C ALA A 430 -9.14 12.27 33.93
N ARG A 431 -8.17 11.36 34.14
CA ARG A 431 -7.93 10.69 35.42
C ARG A 431 -7.19 11.57 36.42
N THR A 432 -6.33 12.48 35.96
CA THR A 432 -5.71 13.50 36.82
C THR A 432 -6.71 14.58 37.23
N GLN A 433 -7.62 14.97 36.33
CA GLN A 433 -8.66 15.97 36.62
C GLN A 433 -9.74 15.47 37.60
N SER A 434 -9.97 14.15 37.67
CA SER A 434 -10.86 13.54 38.68
C SER A 434 -10.19 13.34 40.05
N ASN A 435 -8.86 13.42 40.12
CA ASN A 435 -8.10 13.31 41.38
C ASN A 435 -7.78 14.68 42.02
N GLU A 436 -8.15 15.81 41.40
CA GLU A 436 -7.96 17.17 41.96
C GLU A 436 -9.23 17.79 42.57
N LEU A 437 -10.17 16.98 43.08
CA LEU A 437 -11.25 17.48 43.94
C LEU A 437 -10.98 17.12 45.42
N PRO A 438 -10.25 17.95 46.18
CA PRO A 438 -10.20 17.82 47.63
C PRO A 438 -11.31 18.66 48.24
N PHE A 439 -12.55 18.15 48.30
CA PHE A 439 -13.55 18.73 49.20
C PHE A 439 -14.29 17.64 50.00
N ARG A 440 -13.73 17.40 51.19
CA ARG A 440 -14.46 17.00 52.39
C ARG A 440 -15.75 17.81 52.50
N ILE A 441 -16.90 17.13 52.55
CA ILE A 441 -18.06 17.61 53.30
C ILE A 441 -18.54 16.49 54.21
N TRP A 442 -18.39 16.76 55.51
CA TRP A 442 -18.92 16.01 56.63
C TRP A 442 -20.36 16.48 56.90
N SER A 443 -21.12 15.64 57.62
CA SER A 443 -22.47 15.87 58.20
C SER A 443 -23.65 15.56 57.27
N ARG A 444 -24.72 14.83 57.66
CA ARG A 444 -25.23 14.39 58.96
C ARG A 444 -25.96 13.04 58.82
N ARG A 445 -25.88 12.20 59.86
CA ARG A 445 -26.84 11.11 60.13
C ARG A 445 -28.15 11.68 60.70
N PRO A 446 -29.29 11.01 60.47
CA PRO A 446 -30.26 10.72 61.51
C PRO A 446 -30.35 9.19 61.66
N LYS A 447 -29.87 8.65 62.78
CA LYS A 447 -30.63 8.22 63.97
C LYS A 447 -31.63 7.10 63.65
N ALA A 448 -31.29 5.94 64.19
CA ALA A 448 -32.06 4.71 64.17
C ALA A 448 -33.38 4.85 64.93
N ASP A 449 -34.41 4.17 64.43
CA ASP A 449 -35.46 3.58 65.25
C ASP A 449 -35.48 2.07 64.99
N SER A 450 -35.58 1.35 66.09
CA SER A 450 -35.56 -0.09 66.24
C SER A 450 -36.93 -0.71 65.91
N ASP A 451 -36.90 -2.05 65.81
CA ASP A 451 -38.02 -2.99 66.03
C ASP A 451 -38.82 -3.43 64.80
N ASN A 452 -38.42 -4.59 64.23
CA ASN A 452 -39.21 -5.82 64.37
C ASN A 452 -38.53 -7.03 63.71
N GLU A 453 -38.26 -8.03 64.54
CA GLU A 453 -37.88 -9.41 64.22
C GLU A 453 -39.13 -10.32 64.28
N CYS A 454 -39.35 -11.17 63.28
CA CYS A 454 -40.13 -12.44 63.22
C CYS A 454 -40.27 -12.80 61.74
N ASP A 455 -40.03 -13.99 61.17
CA ASP A 455 -39.87 -15.39 61.60
C ASP A 455 -39.06 -16.11 60.46
N LYS A 456 -38.08 -17.00 60.72
CA LYS A 456 -38.17 -18.50 60.73
C LYS A 456 -38.97 -19.10 59.55
N GLN A 457 -38.56 -20.07 58.71
CA GLN A 457 -37.84 -21.36 58.81
C GLN A 457 -37.58 -21.89 57.36
N THR A 458 -36.39 -22.36 56.95
CA THR A 458 -35.88 -23.77 56.82
C THR A 458 -36.75 -24.83 56.13
N ALA A 459 -36.20 -25.47 55.07
CA ALA A 459 -36.23 -26.91 54.68
C ALA A 459 -35.95 -27.00 53.16
N ASP A 460 -34.77 -27.38 52.65
CA ASP A 460 -34.13 -28.72 52.61
C ASP A 460 -35.00 -29.80 51.98
N ASP A 461 -34.60 -30.29 50.80
CA ASP A 461 -34.74 -31.68 50.36
C ASP A 461 -34.08 -31.89 48.98
N SER A 462 -32.88 -32.49 49.01
CA SER A 462 -32.33 -33.29 47.90
C SER A 462 -32.65 -34.76 48.19
N PRO A 463 -32.77 -35.63 47.17
CA PRO A 463 -31.72 -36.66 47.12
C PRO A 463 -31.25 -37.06 45.72
N ASN A 464 -30.02 -37.57 45.74
CA ASN A 464 -29.23 -38.25 44.72
C ASN A 464 -30.00 -39.32 43.92
N LEU A 465 -29.62 -39.50 42.66
CA LEU A 465 -29.56 -40.83 42.03
C LEU A 465 -28.41 -40.90 41.03
N GLU A 466 -27.59 -41.92 41.26
CA GLU A 466 -26.32 -42.24 40.63
C GLU A 466 -26.52 -43.48 39.71
N ILE A 467 -25.62 -43.63 38.73
CA ILE A 467 -25.28 -44.87 37.99
C ILE A 467 -26.20 -45.28 36.80
N ALA A 468 -25.63 -45.26 35.58
CA ALA A 468 -25.31 -46.49 34.82
C ALA A 468 -24.62 -46.22 33.46
N HIS A 469 -23.44 -46.81 33.32
CA HIS A 469 -22.74 -47.09 32.07
C HIS A 469 -23.56 -48.04 31.18
N THR A 470 -23.52 -47.87 29.84
CA THR A 470 -23.32 -49.00 28.92
C THR A 470 -22.71 -48.55 27.59
N GLN A 471 -21.68 -49.29 27.19
CA GLN A 471 -21.04 -49.27 25.87
C GLN A 471 -21.96 -49.92 24.82
N THR A 472 -21.96 -49.37 23.61
CA THR A 472 -21.75 -50.06 22.32
C THR A 472 -21.47 -49.03 21.25
#